data_AF-A0A3N5NMR7-F1
#
_entry.id   AF-A0A3N5NMR7-F1
#
_cell.length_a   1.000
_cell.length_b   1.000
_cell.length_c   1.000
_cell.angle_alpha   90.00
_cell.angle_beta   90.00
_cell.angle_gamma   90.00
#
_symmetry.space_group_name_H-M   'P 1'
#
loop_
_entity.id
_entity.type
_entity.pdbx_description
1 polymer ?
#
loop_
_entity_poly.entity_id
_entity_poly.type
_entity_poly.pdbx_seq_one_letter_code
_entity_poly.pdbx_strand_id
1 'polypeptide(L)' 'MAPKDYYRVLGLQPGASGKQVKAAYRKLALKYHPDRNQSTGAVERFREIADAYRRLTDQPDEVPGTSP' A
#
# COMPACT_ATOMS: atom_id res chain seq x y z
N MET A 1 13.83 5.61 -3.46
CA MET A 1 13.25 4.41 -2.81
C MET A 1 12.99 3.36 -3.88
N ALA A 2 13.31 2.10 -3.62
CA ALA A 2 12.94 1.02 -4.52
C ALA A 2 11.47 0.61 -4.26
N PRO A 3 10.73 0.09 -5.25
CA PRO A 3 9.35 -0.39 -5.04
C PRO A 3 9.24 -1.44 -3.93
N LYS A 4 10.34 -2.16 -3.66
CA LYS A 4 10.51 -3.13 -2.58
C LYS A 4 10.24 -2.54 -1.17
N ASP A 5 10.54 -1.26 -0.96
CA ASP A 5 10.29 -0.59 0.32
C ASP A 5 8.80 -0.35 0.57
N TYR A 6 8.03 -0.03 -0.48
CA TYR A 6 6.58 0.20 -0.37
C TYR A 6 5.83 -1.07 0.04
N TYR A 7 6.25 -2.24 -0.45
CA TYR A 7 5.67 -3.50 -0.02
C TYR A 7 5.85 -3.72 1.49
N ARG A 8 7.02 -3.42 2.05
CA ARG A 8 7.24 -3.50 3.50
C ARG A 8 6.35 -2.55 4.29
N VAL A 9 6.12 -1.33 3.80
CA VAL A 9 5.23 -0.36 4.45
C VAL A 9 3.80 -0.91 4.57
N LEU A 10 3.35 -1.64 3.54
CA LEU A 10 2.07 -2.34 3.53
C LEU A 10 2.10 -3.69 4.28
N GLY A 11 3.24 -4.08 4.86
CA GLY A 11 3.42 -5.38 5.51
C GLY A 11 3.36 -6.57 4.54
N LEU A 12 3.70 -6.34 3.27
CA LEU A 12 3.72 -7.32 2.19
C LEU A 12 5.15 -7.72 1.84
N GLN A 13 5.27 -8.87 1.19
CA GLN A 13 6.54 -9.29 0.61
C GLN A 13 6.84 -8.51 -0.69
N PRO A 14 8.13 -8.23 -0.97
CA PRO A 14 8.53 -7.62 -2.24
C PRO A 14 8.13 -8.51 -3.41
N GLY A 15 7.40 -7.94 -4.38
CA GLY A 15 6.81 -8.71 -5.49
C GLY A 15 5.35 -9.13 -5.26
N ALA A 16 4.69 -8.62 -4.21
CA ALA A 16 3.26 -8.85 -4.02
C ALA A 16 2.44 -8.29 -5.19
N SER A 17 1.44 -9.05 -5.63
CA SER A 17 0.55 -8.64 -6.71
C SER A 17 -0.33 -7.44 -6.32
N GLY A 18 -0.78 -6.64 -7.29
CA GLY A 18 -1.67 -5.49 -7.04
C GLY A 18 -2.93 -5.85 -6.22
N LYS A 19 -3.44 -7.09 -6.36
CA LYS A 19 -4.53 -7.63 -5.52
C LYS A 19 -4.15 -7.68 -4.03
N GLN A 20 -2.94 -8.12 -3.71
CA GLN A 20 -2.44 -8.18 -2.33
C GLN A 20 -2.21 -6.78 -1.76
N VAL A 21 -1.65 -5.87 -2.57
CA VAL A 21 -1.47 -4.45 -2.24
C VAL A 21 -2.79 -3.79 -1.85
N LYS A 22 -3.84 -3.99 -2.64
CA LYS A 22 -5.18 -3.45 -2.38
C LYS A 22 -5.84 -4.05 -1.13
N ALA A 23 -5.65 -5.35 -0.89
CA ALA A 23 -6.16 -6.03 0.29
C ALA A 23 -5.45 -5.56 1.57
N ALA A 24 -4.12 -5.42 1.55
CA ALA A 24 -3.32 -4.93 2.67
C ALA A 24 -3.67 -3.48 3.00
N TYR A 25 -3.77 -2.61 1.98
CA TYR A 25 -4.18 -1.22 2.15
C TYR A 25 -5.52 -1.10 2.88
N ARG A 26 -6.56 -1.85 2.44
CA ARG A 26 -7.86 -1.83 3.14
C ARG A 26 -7.76 -2.26 4.60
N LYS A 27 -7.01 -3.33 4.89
CA LYS A 27 -6.80 -3.82 6.26
C LYS A 27 -6.12 -2.77 7.15
N LEU A 28 -5.09 -2.13 6.62
CA LEU A 28 -4.31 -1.13 7.34
C LEU A 28 -5.09 0.18 7.50
N ALA A 29 -5.82 0.61 6.47
CA ALA A 29 -6.69 1.78 6.52
C ALA A 29 -7.75 1.66 7.62
N LEU A 30 -8.35 0.47 7.80
CA LEU A 30 -9.28 0.20 8.89
C LEU A 30 -8.60 0.19 10.27
N LYS A 31 -7.34 -0.27 10.33
CA LYS A 31 -6.55 -0.38 11.58
C LYS A 31 -6.00 0.97 12.07
N TYR A 32 -5.62 1.84 11.13
CA TYR A 32 -5.09 3.18 11.39
C TYR A 32 -6.12 4.28 11.09
N HIS A 33 -7.40 3.93 10.96
CA HIS A 33 -8.44 4.90 10.65
C HIS A 33 -8.55 5.92 11.80
N PRO A 34 -8.52 7.24 11.52
CA PRO A 34 -8.55 8.27 12.56
C PRO A 34 -9.84 8.23 13.41
N ASP A 35 -10.93 7.73 12.84
CA ASP A 35 -12.21 7.51 13.54
C ASP A 35 -12.12 6.45 14.65
N ARG A 36 -11.29 5.41 14.47
CA ARG A 36 -11.16 4.29 15.42
C ARG A 36 -9.85 4.34 16.22
N ASN A 37 -8.87 5.10 15.74
CA ASN A 37 -7.54 5.18 16.33
C ASN A 37 -7.06 6.63 16.30
N GLN A 38 -7.21 7.31 17.44
CA GLN A 38 -6.83 8.72 17.62
C GLN A 38 -5.34 8.89 18.00
N SER A 39 -4.51 7.86 17.80
CA SER A 39 -3.08 7.94 18.08
C SER A 39 -2.40 8.90 17.10
N THR A 40 -1.53 9.77 17.63
CA THR A 40 -0.73 10.73 16.83
C THR A 40 0.12 10.07 15.75
N GLY A 41 0.54 8.82 15.94
CA GLY A 41 1.27 8.04 14.94
C GLY A 41 0.40 7.34 13.87
N ALA A 42 -0.92 7.28 14.05
CA ALA A 42 -1.83 6.63 13.10
C ALA A 42 -1.93 7.42 11.78
N VAL A 43 -1.94 8.75 11.86
CA VAL A 43 -1.96 9.65 10.70
C VAL A 43 -0.70 9.49 9.85
N GLU A 44 0.46 9.41 10.52
CA GLU A 44 1.76 9.26 9.85
C GLU A 44 1.87 7.90 9.17
N ARG A 45 1.52 6.82 9.88
CA ARG A 45 1.39 5.46 9.31
C ARG A 45 0.43 5.42 8.14
N PHE A 46 -0.75 6.04 8.26
CA PHE A 46 -1.75 6.07 7.20
C PHE A 46 -1.23 6.78 5.94
N ARG A 47 -0.52 7.91 6.12
CA ARG A 47 0.15 8.61 5.02
C ARG A 47 1.16 7.72 4.30
N GLU A 48 2.04 7.04 5.03
CA GLU A 48 3.03 6.13 4.42
C GLU A 48 2.35 4.99 3.65
N ILE A 49 1.31 4.39 4.24
CA ILE A 49 0.54 3.29 3.63
C ILE A 49 -0.16 3.77 2.35
N ALA A 50 -0.73 4.97 2.35
CA ALA A 50 -1.39 5.56 1.19
C ALA A 50 -0.38 5.90 0.07
N ASP A 51 0.77 6.45 0.41
CA ASP A 51 1.83 6.78 -0.56
C ASP A 51 2.40 5.50 -1.21
N ALA A 52 2.70 4.50 -0.38
CA ALA A 52 3.15 3.17 -0.82
C ALA A 52 2.12 2.49 -1.73
N TYR A 53 0.84 2.48 -1.33
CA TYR A 53 -0.23 1.94 -2.16
C TYR A 53 -0.29 2.66 -3.51
N ARG A 54 -0.29 4.00 -3.50
CA ARG A 54 -0.37 4.80 -4.71
C ARG A 54 0.78 4.48 -5.66
N ARG A 55 2.02 4.40 -5.16
CA ARG A 55 3.20 4.05 -5.98
C ARG A 55 3.18 2.63 -6.52
N LEU A 56 2.74 1.66 -5.73
CA LEU A 56 2.63 0.27 -6.19
C LEU A 56 1.48 0.05 -7.17
N THR A 57 0.43 0.87 -7.13
CA THR A 57 -0.66 0.82 -8.12
C THR A 57 -0.40 1.64 -9.37
N ASP A 58 0.39 2.71 -9.25
CA ASP A 58 0.76 3.65 -10.31
C ASP A 58 1.99 3.20 -11.11
N GLN A 59 2.83 2.37 -10.51
CA GLN A 59 3.79 1.53 -11.23
C GLN A 59 3.19 0.12 -11.38
N PRO A 60 2.18 -0.09 -12.26
CA PRO A 60 2.03 -1.42 -12.81
C PRO A 60 3.34 -1.66 -13.56
N ASP A 61 4.21 -2.47 -12.97
CA ASP A 61 5.32 -3.10 -13.66
C ASP A 61 4.82 -3.45 -15.07
N GLU A 62 5.40 -2.81 -16.08
CA GLU A 62 4.97 -2.93 -17.46
C GLU A 62 4.87 -4.41 -17.79
N VAL A 63 3.64 -4.93 -17.80
CA VAL A 63 3.29 -6.13 -18.51
C VAL A 63 2.91 -5.66 -19.92
N PRO A 64 3.81 -5.71 -20.91
CA PRO A 64 3.39 -5.55 -22.30
C PRO A 64 2.53 -6.77 -22.65
N GLY A 65 1.21 -6.70 -22.42
CA GLY A 65 0.36 -7.86 -22.71
C GLY A 65 -1.07 -7.92 -22.17
N THR A 66 -1.64 -6.87 -21.59
CA THR A 66 -3.08 -6.89 -21.26
C THR A 66 -3.81 -5.65 -21.75
N SER A 67 -4.04 -5.62 -23.06
CA SER A 67 -5.22 -5.02 -23.67
C SER A 67 -6.05 -6.16 -24.28
N PRO A 68 -7.38 -6.25 -24.05
CA PRO A 68 -8.26 -7.00 -24.95
C PRO A 68 -8.41 -6.29 -26.29
#